data_AF-A0A6P0W0C8-F1
#
_entry.id   AF-A0A6P0W0C8-F1
#
_cell.length_a   1.000
_cell.length_b   1.000
_cell.length_c   1.000
_cell.angle_alpha   90.00
_cell.angle_beta   90.00
_cell.angle_gamma   90.00
#
_symmetry.space_group_name_H-M   'P 1'
#
loop_
_entity.id
_entity.type
_entity.pdbx_description
1 polymer ?
#
loop_
_entity_poly.entity_id
_entity_poly.type
_entity_poly.pdbx_seq_one_letter_code
_entity_poly.pdbx_strand_id
1 'polypeptide(L)'
;MAAHSRPKAGIFQAPPLPTYYVERPELSQEVKQHLLGEATRTGTLVISAIYGLGGIGKSTVVGALAHDPDVRSYFPDGIFWATLGQQPDILSFL
;
A
#
# COMPACT_ATOMS: atom_id res chain seq x y z
N MET A 1 -37.04 -3.79 -0.73
CA MET A 1 -36.08 -3.96 -1.83
C MET A 1 -34.94 -2.97 -1.60
N ALA A 2 -33.85 -3.40 -0.96
CA ALA A 2 -32.66 -2.56 -0.82
C ALA A 2 -31.84 -2.68 -2.11
N ALA A 3 -31.61 -1.54 -2.78
CA ALA A 3 -30.72 -1.48 -3.92
C ALA A 3 -29.33 -1.93 -3.46
N HIS A 4 -28.88 -3.08 -3.94
CA HIS A 4 -27.50 -3.51 -3.77
C HIS A 4 -26.64 -2.61 -4.67
N SER A 5 -26.25 -1.45 -4.14
CA SER A 5 -25.23 -0.62 -4.76
C SER A 5 -23.98 -1.48 -4.94
N ARG A 6 -23.59 -1.73 -6.19
CA ARG A 6 -22.33 -2.41 -6.51
C ARG A 6 -21.22 -1.73 -5.70
N PRO A 7 -20.38 -2.48 -4.95
CA PRO A 7 -19.22 -1.86 -4.31
C PRO A 7 -18.41 -1.19 -5.42
N LYS A 8 -18.28 0.14 -5.33
CA LYS A 8 -17.43 0.90 -6.23
C LYS A 8 -16.02 0.35 -5.97
N ALA A 9 -15.38 -0.21 -6.98
CA ALA A 9 -14.00 -0.67 -6.82
C ALA A 9 -13.18 0.50 -6.27
N GLY A 10 -12.55 0.29 -5.10
CA GLY A 10 -11.74 1.32 -4.45
C GLY A 10 -10.65 1.84 -5.39
N ILE A 11 -10.19 3.06 -5.14
CA ILE A 11 -9.10 3.67 -5.92
C ILE A 11 -7.88 2.75 -5.85
N PHE A 12 -7.20 2.51 -6.97
CA PHE A 12 -5.98 1.71 -6.97
C PHE A 12 -4.92 2.36 -7.86
N GLN A 13 -3.94 2.98 -7.22
CA GLN A 13 -2.89 3.76 -7.89
C GLN A 13 -1.49 3.16 -7.77
N ALA A 14 -1.35 2.02 -7.09
CA ALA A 14 -0.05 1.38 -6.99
C ALA A 14 0.49 1.05 -8.38
N PRO A 15 1.80 1.27 -8.63
CA PRO A 15 2.38 1.00 -9.93
C PRO A 15 2.29 -0.49 -10.27
N PRO A 16 2.27 -0.87 -11.56
CA PRO A 16 2.40 -2.25 -11.96
C PRO A 16 3.74 -2.82 -11.47
N LEU A 17 3.77 -4.12 -11.20
CA LEU A 17 5.01 -4.79 -10.84
C LEU A 17 6.00 -4.79 -12.01
N PRO A 18 7.31 -4.63 -11.76
CA PRO A 18 8.33 -4.83 -12.78
C PRO A 18 8.20 -6.23 -13.41
N THR A 19 8.43 -6.33 -14.72
CA THR A 19 8.34 -7.62 -15.44
C THR A 19 9.28 -8.70 -14.89
N TYR A 20 10.39 -8.28 -14.27
CA TYR A 20 11.40 -9.13 -13.65
C TYR A 20 11.30 -9.12 -12.11
N TYR A 21 10.12 -8.85 -11.57
CA TYR A 21 9.89 -8.92 -10.13
C TYR A 21 10.14 -10.34 -9.61
N VAL A 22 10.90 -10.42 -8.52
CA VAL A 22 11.15 -11.66 -7.79
C VAL A 22 10.59 -11.50 -6.39
N GLU A 23 9.72 -12.41 -6.00
CA GLU A 23 9.12 -12.41 -4.68
C GLU A 23 10.16 -12.59 -3.58
N ARG A 24 9.91 -11.92 -2.45
CA ARG A 24 10.69 -12.05 -1.21
C ARG A 24 9.71 -12.36 -0.08
N PRO A 25 9.24 -13.61 0.05
CA PRO A 25 8.11 -13.94 0.90
C PRO A 25 8.31 -13.54 2.36
N GLU A 26 9.51 -13.76 2.91
CA GLU A 26 9.81 -13.49 4.32
C GLU A 26 9.74 -11.98 4.61
N LEU A 27 10.38 -11.17 3.77
CA LEU A 27 10.35 -9.71 3.88
C LEU A 27 8.94 -9.15 3.64
N SER A 28 8.23 -9.69 2.65
CA SER A 28 6.88 -9.23 2.31
C SER A 28 5.93 -9.51 3.46
N GLN A 29 6.03 -10.70 4.08
CA GLN A 29 5.23 -11.08 5.22
C GLN A 29 5.53 -10.22 6.45
N GLU A 30 6.80 -9.92 6.73
CA GLU A 30 7.20 -9.04 7.83
C GLU A 30 6.59 -7.63 7.66
N VAL A 31 6.76 -7.02 6.47
CA VAL A 31 6.23 -5.67 6.19
C VAL A 31 4.70 -5.68 6.23
N LYS A 32 4.05 -6.72 5.72
CA LYS A 32 2.59 -6.90 5.79
C LYS A 32 2.09 -6.98 7.23
N GLN A 33 2.76 -7.72 8.11
CA GLN A 33 2.40 -7.80 9.52
C GLN A 33 2.52 -6.45 10.23
N HIS A 34 3.52 -5.64 9.88
CA HIS A 34 3.62 -4.27 10.41
C HIS A 34 2.53 -3.33 9.86
N LEU A 35 2.18 -3.46 8.59
CA LEU A 35 1.15 -2.65 7.93
C LEU A 35 -0.27 -2.97 8.44
N LEU A 36 -0.57 -4.26 8.58
CA LEU A 36 -1.88 -4.77 9.01
C LEU A 36 -1.96 -4.97 10.54
N GLY A 37 -0.85 -4.73 11.22
CA GLY A 37 -0.67 -4.93 12.65
C GLY A 37 -1.59 -4.06 13.50
N GLU A 38 -1.92 -4.59 14.68
CA GLU A 38 -3.11 -4.26 15.47
C GLU A 38 -3.41 -2.76 15.62
N ALA A 39 -4.44 -2.30 14.90
CA ALA A 39 -5.31 -1.26 15.39
C ALA A 39 -6.07 -1.80 16.61
N THR A 40 -5.36 -1.94 17.76
CA THR A 40 -5.92 -2.38 19.05
C THR A 40 -7.04 -1.47 19.55
N ARG A 41 -7.22 -0.30 18.92
CA ARG A 41 -8.26 0.67 19.20
C ARG A 41 -8.80 1.23 17.90
N THR A 42 -10.12 1.29 17.79
CA THR A 42 -10.82 1.99 16.72
C THR A 42 -10.32 3.44 16.67
N GLY A 43 -9.85 3.89 15.50
CA GLY A 43 -9.35 5.25 15.29
C GLY A 43 -7.84 5.45 15.43
N THR A 44 -7.04 4.39 15.67
CA THR A 44 -5.57 4.50 15.63
C THR A 44 -5.08 4.58 14.19
N LEU A 45 -4.31 5.62 13.87
CA LEU A 45 -3.57 5.73 12.61
C LEU A 45 -2.26 4.92 12.70
N VAL A 46 -2.10 3.92 11.84
CA VAL A 46 -0.84 3.16 11.70
C VAL A 46 0.03 3.87 10.67
N ILE A 47 1.28 4.16 11.04
CA ILE A 47 2.29 4.75 10.15
C ILE A 47 3.49 3.81 10.12
N SER A 48 3.83 3.31 8.93
CA SER A 48 4.99 2.44 8.70
C SER A 48 6.02 3.15 7.83
N ALA A 49 7.30 3.00 8.17
CA ALA A 49 8.41 3.53 7.38
C ALA A 49 9.37 2.39 7.02
N ILE A 50 9.74 2.31 5.73
CA ILE A 50 10.75 1.36 5.24
C ILE A 50 11.99 2.16 4.84
N TYR A 51 13.13 1.83 5.41
CA TYR A 51 14.41 2.48 5.16
C TYR A 51 15.47 1.47 4.70
N GLY A 52 16.56 1.97 4.11
CA GLY A 52 17.63 1.15 3.55
C GLY A 52 18.28 1.80 2.34
N LEU A 53 19.31 1.14 1.80
CA LEU A 53 20.14 1.66 0.71
C LEU A 53 19.33 2.10 -0.52
N GLY A 54 19.89 3.03 -1.29
CA GLY A 54 19.35 3.40 -2.61
C GLY A 54 19.29 2.18 -3.52
N GLY A 55 18.21 2.01 -4.28
CA GLY A 55 18.06 0.91 -5.23
C GLY A 55 17.80 -0.48 -4.62
N ILE A 56 17.74 -0.64 -3.29
CA ILE A 56 17.56 -1.96 -2.63
C ILE A 56 16.16 -2.58 -2.81
N GLY A 57 15.24 -1.89 -3.50
CA GLY A 57 13.90 -2.41 -3.80
C GLY A 57 12.80 -2.09 -2.78
N LYS A 58 12.96 -1.06 -1.93
CA LYS A 58 11.94 -0.65 -0.93
C LYS A 58 10.58 -0.35 -1.58
N SER A 59 10.55 0.52 -2.59
CA SER A 59 9.33 0.85 -3.31
C SER A 59 8.77 -0.36 -4.06
N THR A 60 9.64 -1.27 -4.51
CA THR A 60 9.24 -2.51 -5.19
C THR A 60 8.48 -3.45 -4.27
N VAL A 61 8.96 -3.69 -3.03
CA VAL A 61 8.26 -4.57 -2.08
C VAL A 61 6.95 -3.95 -1.61
N VAL A 62 6.89 -2.63 -1.37
CA VAL A 62 5.63 -1.95 -1.03
C VAL A 62 4.65 -1.96 -2.20
N GLY A 63 5.15 -1.77 -3.42
CA GLY A 63 4.34 -1.89 -4.64
C GLY A 63 3.72 -3.27 -4.74
N ALA A 64 4.49 -4.34 -4.51
CA ALA A 64 3.97 -5.71 -4.49
C ALA A 64 2.93 -5.95 -3.41
N LEU A 65 3.16 -5.45 -2.20
CA LEU A 65 2.19 -5.55 -1.11
C LEU A 65 0.87 -4.83 -1.42
N ALA A 66 0.88 -3.74 -2.19
CA ALA A 66 -0.37 -3.10 -2.60
C ALA A 66 -1.23 -3.98 -3.52
N HIS A 67 -0.63 -4.94 -4.24
CA HIS A 67 -1.35 -5.93 -5.04
C HIS A 67 -1.78 -7.16 -4.23
N ASP A 68 -1.30 -7.33 -2.99
CA ASP A 68 -1.63 -8.46 -2.13
C ASP A 68 -3.13 -8.47 -1.76
N PRO A 69 -3.84 -9.61 -1.94
CA PRO A 69 -5.28 -9.69 -1.68
C PRO A 69 -5.70 -9.32 -0.27
N ASP A 70 -4.89 -9.63 0.75
CA ASP A 70 -5.23 -9.33 2.14
C ASP A 70 -5.04 -7.84 2.41
N VAL A 71 -4.02 -7.21 1.83
CA VAL A 71 -3.83 -5.75 1.92
C VAL A 71 -5.00 -5.02 1.26
N ARG A 72 -5.42 -5.47 0.07
CA ARG A 72 -6.59 -4.88 -0.63
C ARG A 72 -7.88 -5.08 0.14
N SER A 73 -8.04 -6.21 0.82
CA SER A 73 -9.21 -6.49 1.65
C SER A 73 -9.23 -5.64 2.92
N TYR A 74 -8.05 -5.33 3.48
CA TYR A 74 -7.90 -4.47 4.65
C TYR A 74 -8.17 -2.99 4.34
N PHE A 75 -7.85 -2.54 3.11
CA PHE A 75 -8.12 -1.17 2.63
C PHE A 75 -9.19 -1.16 1.52
N PRO A 76 -10.47 -1.46 1.84
CA PRO A 76 -11.53 -1.64 0.82
C PRO A 76 -11.87 -0.37 0.04
N ASP A 77 -11.63 0.80 0.64
CA ASP A 77 -11.87 2.11 0.01
C ASP A 77 -10.82 2.46 -1.05
N GLY A 78 -9.65 1.82 -1.00
CA GLY A 78 -8.60 1.93 -2.01
C GLY A 78 -7.20 2.17 -1.45
N ILE A 79 -6.24 2.19 -2.38
CA ILE A 79 -4.82 2.44 -2.16
C ILE A 79 -4.39 3.61 -3.04
N PHE A 80 -3.98 4.70 -2.40
CA PHE A 80 -3.41 5.87 -3.04
C PHE A 80 -1.87 5.76 -3.07
N TRP A 81 -1.25 6.20 -4.17
CA TRP A 81 0.20 6.15 -4.32
C TRP A 81 0.73 7.51 -4.76
N ALA A 82 1.59 8.10 -3.94
CA ALA A 82 2.26 9.36 -4.25
C ALA A 82 3.77 9.25 -4.06
N THR A 83 4.52 10.01 -4.85
CA THR A 83 5.96 10.14 -4.72
C THR A 83 6.28 11.57 -4.35
N LEU A 84 6.87 11.77 -3.17
CA LEU A 84 7.40 13.06 -2.76
C LEU A 84 8.84 13.17 -3.29
N GLY A 85 9.04 14.09 -4.24
CA GLY A 85 10.39 14.48 -4.68
C GLY A 85 11.11 15.33 -3.62
N GLN A 86 12.31 15.82 -3.94
CA GLN A 86 13.08 16.67 -3.02
C GLN A 86 12.42 18.03 -2.77
N GLN A 87 11.72 18.55 -3.78
CA GLN A 87 10.91 19.78 -3.72
C GLN A 87 9.49 19.43 -4.15
N PRO A 88 8.67 18.87 -3.24
CA PRO A 88 7.33 18.43 -3.60
C PRO A 88 6.38 19.63 -3.71
N ASP A 89 5.60 19.68 -4.79
CA ASP A 89 4.39 20.51 -4.83
C ASP A 89 3.26 19.75 -4.14
N ILE A 90 3.09 19.99 -2.84
CA ILE A 90 2.17 19.22 -1.99
C ILE A 90 0.71 19.40 -2.43
N LEU A 91 0.35 20.57 -2.97
CA LEU A 91 -1.02 20.85 -3.39
C LEU A 91 -1.43 20.08 -4.64
N SER A 92 -0.46 19.60 -5.44
CA SER A 92 -0.74 18.77 -6.62
C SER A 92 -1.34 17.39 -6.30
N PHE A 93 -1.32 16.96 -5.03
CA PHE A 93 -1.86 15.68 -4.58
C PHE A 93 -3.27 15.75 -3.97
N LEU A 94 -3.85 16.95 -3.81
CA LEU A 94 -5.20 17.19 -3.27
C LEU A 94 -6.23 17.35 -4.40
#